data_AF-A0A6S7ARI8-F1
#
_entry.id   AF-A0A6S7ARI8-F1
#
_cell.length_a   1.000
_cell.length_b   1.000
_cell.length_c   1.000
_cell.angle_alpha   90.00
_cell.angle_beta   90.00
_cell.angle_gamma   90.00
#
_symmetry.space_group_name_H-M   'P 1'
#
loop_
_entity.id
_entity.type
_entity.pdbx_description
1 polymer ?
#
loop_
_entity_poly.entity_id
_entity_poly.type
_entity_poly.pdbx_seq_one_letter_code
_entity_poly.pdbx_strand_id
1 'polypeptide(L)'
;MAESSVFKVNGATVAHRLGGSGVGSNGTITIGPVALGGGAMGSGLGLTLTNVNHRACPGLATTLNSVSEMISVNGTAAKTLGTNNEPGSFNAVTAQDLCVKGDNNTFVFATR
;
A
#
# COMPACT_ATOMS: atom_id res chain seq x y z
N MET A 1 6.22 -0.27 -24.29
CA MET A 1 6.22 0.33 -22.94
C MET A 1 4.97 1.19 -22.85
N ALA A 2 4.08 0.94 -21.90
CA ALA A 2 2.90 1.78 -21.72
C ALA A 2 3.27 2.92 -20.75
N GLU A 3 3.19 4.16 -21.23
CA GLU A 3 3.52 5.34 -20.44
C GLU A 3 2.22 6.09 -20.15
N SER A 4 1.87 6.20 -18.86
CA SER A 4 0.85 7.11 -18.36
C SER A 4 1.56 8.19 -17.54
N SER A 5 0.99 9.40 -17.47
CA SER A 5 1.54 10.50 -16.66
C SER A 5 1.66 10.15 -15.17
N VAL A 6 0.96 9.10 -14.72
CA VAL A 6 0.88 8.64 -13.33
C VAL A 6 1.67 7.34 -13.08
N PHE A 7 1.72 6.44 -14.06
CA PHE A 7 2.34 5.11 -13.94
C PHE A 7 3.31 4.82 -15.08
N LYS A 8 4.47 4.26 -14.74
CA LYS A 8 5.47 3.79 -15.71
C LYS A 8 5.70 2.30 -15.54
N VAL A 9 5.45 1.52 -16.59
CA VAL A 9 5.62 0.05 -16.55
C VAL A 9 6.98 -0.34 -17.13
N ASN A 10 7.76 -1.10 -16.37
CA ASN A 10 9.03 -1.70 -16.80
C ASN A 10 9.05 -3.20 -16.46
N GLY A 11 8.72 -4.04 -17.45
CA GLY A 11 8.56 -5.48 -17.23
C GLY A 11 7.44 -5.77 -16.22
N ALA A 12 7.77 -6.51 -15.15
CA ALA A 12 6.87 -6.82 -14.04
C ALA A 12 6.80 -5.74 -12.94
N THR A 13 7.59 -4.67 -13.07
CA THR A 13 7.61 -3.57 -12.08
C THR A 13 6.83 -2.37 -12.60
N VAL A 14 5.91 -1.84 -11.79
CA VAL A 14 5.21 -0.60 -12.11
C VAL A 14 5.71 0.49 -11.18
N ALA A 15 6.27 1.57 -11.72
CA ALA A 15 6.63 2.74 -10.95
C ALA A 15 5.46 3.74 -10.86
N HIS A 16 5.29 4.39 -9.71
CA HIS A 16 4.26 5.41 -9.50
C HIS A 16 4.87 6.78 -9.19
N ARG A 17 4.14 7.85 -9.50
CA ARG A 17 4.50 9.22 -9.10
C ARG A 17 3.83 9.71 -7.81
N LEU A 18 3.29 8.80 -7.00
CA LEU A 18 2.77 9.11 -5.67
C LEU A 18 3.87 9.47 -4.66
N GLY A 19 5.14 9.37 -5.08
CA GLY A 19 6.35 9.75 -4.36
C GLY A 19 7.30 10.53 -5.27
N GLY A 20 8.08 11.41 -4.65
CA GLY A 20 9.13 12.20 -5.26
C GLY A 20 8.57 13.46 -5.93
N SER A 21 9.12 14.61 -5.57
CA SER A 21 8.94 15.89 -6.28
C SER A 21 9.54 15.86 -7.71
N GLY A 22 9.66 14.70 -8.35
CA GLY A 22 10.47 14.48 -9.56
C GLY A 22 11.99 14.43 -9.29
N VAL A 23 12.41 14.41 -8.02
CA VAL A 23 13.81 14.40 -7.57
C VAL A 23 14.00 13.34 -6.48
N GLY A 24 14.04 12.07 -6.87
CA GLY A 24 14.18 10.91 -5.98
C GLY A 24 13.88 9.60 -6.73
N SER A 25 14.32 8.46 -6.19
CA SER A 25 14.03 7.14 -6.76
C SER A 25 12.51 6.94 -6.89
N ASN A 26 12.04 6.53 -8.07
CA ASN A 26 10.60 6.30 -8.29
C ASN A 26 10.08 5.23 -7.31
N GLY A 27 8.93 5.49 -6.68
CA GLY A 27 8.23 4.48 -5.90
C GLY A 27 7.76 3.32 -6.77
N THR A 28 7.86 2.10 -6.27
CA THR A 28 7.51 0.88 -7.01
C THR A 28 6.25 0.25 -6.45
N ILE A 29 5.46 -0.29 -7.35
CA ILE A 29 4.32 -1.16 -7.08
C ILE A 29 4.79 -2.59 -7.34
N THR A 30 4.66 -3.45 -6.34
CA THR A 30 4.94 -4.88 -6.42
C THR A 30 3.71 -5.66 -5.99
N ILE A 31 3.35 -6.67 -6.75
CA ILE A 31 2.25 -7.59 -6.44
C ILE A 31 2.86 -8.94 -6.11
N GLY A 32 2.43 -9.56 -5.01
CA GLY A 32 2.95 -10.85 -4.59
C GLY A 32 2.05 -11.57 -3.60
N PRO A 33 2.28 -12.87 -3.37
CA PRO A 33 1.56 -13.63 -2.36
C PRO A 33 1.87 -13.08 -0.96
N VAL A 34 0.86 -13.04 -0.09
CA VAL A 34 1.01 -12.67 1.32
C VAL A 34 0.27 -13.66 2.22
N ALA A 35 0.64 -13.67 3.50
CA ALA A 35 -0.13 -14.34 4.54
C ALA A 35 -1.22 -13.40 5.05
N LEU A 36 -2.46 -13.87 5.11
CA LEU A 36 -3.61 -13.08 5.56
C LEU A 36 -4.46 -13.87 6.57
N GLY A 37 -4.83 -13.22 7.68
CA GLY A 37 -5.72 -13.81 8.71
C GLY A 37 -5.14 -15.07 9.37
N GLY A 38 -3.82 -15.08 9.62
CA GLY A 38 -3.12 -16.24 10.20
C GLY A 38 -2.89 -17.41 9.23
N GLY A 39 -3.26 -17.27 7.96
CA GLY A 39 -3.01 -18.28 6.93
C GLY A 39 -1.55 -18.35 6.47
N ALA A 40 -1.22 -19.36 5.66
CA ALA A 40 0.10 -19.51 5.04
C ALA A 40 0.39 -18.41 3.99
N MET A 41 1.66 -18.26 3.59
CA MET A 41 2.03 -17.43 2.44
C MET A 41 1.25 -17.86 1.19
N GLY A 42 0.56 -16.90 0.56
CA GLY A 42 -0.32 -17.16 -0.59
C GLY A 42 -1.80 -17.32 -0.23
N SER A 43 -2.16 -17.19 1.06
CA SER A 43 -3.57 -17.11 1.50
C SER A 43 -4.24 -15.78 1.12
N GLY A 44 -3.46 -14.80 0.67
CA GLY A 44 -3.96 -13.57 0.05
C GLY A 44 -2.99 -13.01 -0.99
N LEU A 45 -3.48 -12.04 -1.74
CA LEU A 45 -2.72 -11.22 -2.67
C LEU A 45 -2.35 -9.89 -2.00
N GLY A 46 -1.07 -9.56 -2.05
CA GLY A 46 -0.52 -8.32 -1.52
C GLY A 46 -0.10 -7.36 -2.62
N LEU A 47 -0.48 -6.09 -2.47
CA LEU A 47 -0.04 -4.96 -3.28
C LEU A 47 0.84 -4.07 -2.41
N THR A 48 2.13 -4.00 -2.72
CA THR A 48 3.13 -3.19 -2.00
C THR A 48 3.50 -1.95 -2.80
N LEU A 49 3.37 -0.77 -2.21
CA LEU A 49 3.78 0.51 -2.79
C LEU A 49 4.90 1.11 -1.95
N THR A 50 6.05 1.36 -2.56
CA THR A 50 7.23 1.92 -1.86
C THR A 50 7.42 3.40 -2.19
N ASN A 51 8.15 4.11 -1.34
CA ASN A 51 8.50 5.52 -1.50
C ASN A 51 7.27 6.42 -1.74
N VAL A 52 6.15 6.18 -1.04
CA VAL A 52 4.95 7.02 -1.15
C VAL A 52 5.16 8.32 -0.38
N ASN A 53 4.77 9.45 -0.98
CA ASN A 53 4.84 10.75 -0.32
C ASN A 53 3.81 10.84 0.80
N HIS A 54 4.20 11.42 1.94
CA HIS A 54 3.28 11.65 3.06
C HIS A 54 1.97 12.37 2.68
N ARG A 55 1.97 13.24 1.66
CA ARG A 55 0.75 13.94 1.18
C ARG A 55 -0.26 13.00 0.55
N ALA A 56 0.20 11.91 -0.07
CA ALA A 56 -0.65 10.91 -0.70
C ALA A 56 -1.22 9.90 0.30
N CYS A 57 -0.64 9.80 1.52
CA CYS A 57 -1.03 8.81 2.52
C CYS A 57 -2.53 8.74 2.83
N PRO A 58 -3.21 9.83 3.23
CA PRO A 58 -4.63 9.75 3.59
C PRO A 58 -5.52 9.39 2.38
N GLY A 59 -5.20 9.93 1.20
CA GLY A 59 -5.94 9.64 -0.03
C GLY A 59 -5.79 8.20 -0.48
N LEU A 60 -4.54 7.72 -0.60
CA LEU A 60 -4.22 6.38 -1.06
C LEU A 60 -4.81 5.29 -0.14
N ALA A 61 -4.63 5.44 1.17
CA ALA A 61 -5.14 4.49 2.14
C ALA A 61 -6.68 4.43 2.11
N THR A 62 -7.35 5.57 1.97
CA THR A 62 -8.81 5.64 1.88
C THR A 62 -9.34 5.02 0.58
N THR A 63 -8.69 5.30 -0.57
CA THR A 63 -9.10 4.75 -1.86
C THR A 63 -8.99 3.22 -1.88
N LEU A 64 -7.89 2.68 -1.35
CA LEU A 64 -7.66 1.23 -1.36
C LEU A 64 -8.34 0.51 -0.19
N ASN A 65 -8.82 1.23 0.82
CA ASN A 65 -9.54 0.63 1.95
C ASN A 65 -10.75 -0.20 1.52
N SER A 66 -11.52 0.26 0.53
CA SER A 66 -12.72 -0.45 0.07
C SER A 66 -12.42 -1.81 -0.56
N VAL A 67 -11.21 -2.01 -1.07
CA VAL A 67 -10.79 -3.24 -1.78
C VAL A 67 -9.76 -4.06 -1.01
N SER A 68 -9.33 -3.58 0.16
CA SER A 68 -8.29 -4.24 0.97
C SER A 68 -8.90 -4.73 2.27
N GLU A 69 -8.64 -5.99 2.61
CA GLU A 69 -9.03 -6.57 3.89
C GLU A 69 -8.06 -6.18 5.02
N MET A 70 -6.78 -6.01 4.69
CA MET A 70 -5.73 -5.54 5.58
C MET A 70 -4.90 -4.44 4.92
N ILE A 71 -4.50 -3.45 5.71
CA ILE A 71 -3.66 -2.33 5.28
C ILE A 71 -2.56 -2.15 6.30
N SER A 72 -1.32 -2.08 5.84
CA SER A 72 -0.15 -1.76 6.66
C SER A 72 0.60 -0.57 6.07
N VAL A 73 1.07 0.30 6.95
CA VAL A 73 1.87 1.49 6.65
C VAL A 73 3.16 1.37 7.44
N ASN A 74 4.30 1.36 6.76
CA ASN A 74 5.63 1.24 7.38
C ASN A 74 5.75 0.03 8.33
N GLY A 75 5.10 -1.09 7.98
CA GLY A 75 5.09 -2.32 8.79
C GLY A 75 4.07 -2.33 9.93
N THR A 76 3.35 -1.23 10.17
CA THR A 76 2.31 -1.14 11.19
C THR A 76 0.93 -1.23 10.56
N ALA A 77 0.06 -2.07 11.11
CA ALA A 77 -1.28 -2.24 10.56
C ALA A 77 -2.17 -1.00 10.81
N ALA A 78 -2.67 -0.40 9.74
CA ALA A 78 -3.69 0.65 9.76
C ALA A 78 -5.13 0.10 9.61
N LYS A 79 -5.24 -1.14 9.11
CA LYS A 79 -6.46 -1.94 9.08
C LYS A 79 -6.07 -3.40 9.29
N THR A 80 -6.57 -4.03 10.35
CA THR A 80 -6.37 -5.45 10.64
C THR A 80 -7.66 -6.22 10.39
N LEU A 81 -7.54 -7.53 10.19
CA LEU A 81 -8.71 -8.41 10.25
C LEU A 81 -9.24 -8.51 11.68
N GLY A 82 -10.56 -8.66 11.81
CA GLY A 82 -11.20 -9.01 13.08
C GLY A 82 -10.99 -10.48 13.44
N THR A 83 -11.45 -10.87 14.63
CA THR A 83 -11.29 -12.22 15.20
C THR A 83 -11.85 -13.35 14.32
N ASN A 84 -12.84 -13.05 13.47
CA ASN A 84 -13.47 -14.02 12.56
C ASN A 84 -12.97 -13.89 11.11
N ASN A 85 -11.80 -13.28 10.89
CA ASN A 85 -11.28 -12.96 9.55
C ASN A 85 -12.15 -11.98 8.73
N GLU A 86 -13.05 -11.27 9.39
CA GLU A 86 -13.84 -10.18 8.81
C GLU A 86 -12.96 -8.92 8.57
N PRO A 87 -13.22 -8.12 7.53
CA PRO A 87 -12.51 -6.86 7.31
C PRO A 87 -12.69 -5.94 8.53
N GLY A 88 -11.60 -5.59 9.22
CA GLY A 88 -11.69 -4.69 10.36
C GLY A 88 -11.94 -3.24 9.95
N SER A 89 -12.13 -2.38 10.95
CA SER A 89 -12.32 -0.96 10.72
C SER A 89 -11.01 -0.29 10.32
N PHE A 90 -11.03 0.42 9.19
CA PHE A 90 -9.94 1.27 8.78
C PHE A 90 -9.99 2.60 9.54
N ASN A 91 -8.84 3.02 10.08
CA ASN A 91 -8.69 4.32 10.69
C ASN A 91 -7.75 5.21 9.85
N ALA A 92 -8.33 6.18 9.15
CA ALA A 92 -7.60 7.12 8.31
C ALA A 92 -6.63 8.01 9.11
N VAL A 93 -6.97 8.33 10.36
CA VAL A 93 -6.11 9.14 11.25
C VAL A 93 -4.88 8.32 11.64
N THR A 94 -5.06 7.05 12.00
CA THR A 94 -3.94 6.14 12.27
C THR A 94 -3.07 5.96 11.04
N ALA A 95 -3.65 5.73 9.86
CA ALA A 95 -2.88 5.61 8.61
C ALA A 95 -2.05 6.87 8.30
N GLN A 96 -2.60 8.06 8.61
CA GLN A 96 -1.90 9.32 8.44
C GLN A 96 -0.77 9.50 9.47
N ASP A 97 -1.00 9.14 10.73
CA ASP A 97 -0.01 9.23 11.81
C ASP A 97 1.19 8.30 11.58
N LEU A 98 0.93 7.11 11.02
CA LEU A 98 1.97 6.14 10.64
C LEU A 98 2.86 6.61 9.47
N CYS A 99 2.46 7.66 8.75
CA CYS A 99 3.23 8.19 7.65
C CYS A 99 4.30 9.18 8.10
N VAL A 100 5.53 8.94 7.63
CA VAL A 100 6.67 9.84 7.84
C VAL A 100 6.75 10.88 6.71
N LYS A 101 7.21 12.09 7.05
CA LYS A 101 7.41 13.17 6.07
C LYS A 101 8.41 12.75 4.99
N GLY A 102 8.12 13.12 3.75
CA GLY A 102 8.94 12.76 2.59
C GLY A 102 8.40 11.55 1.82
N ASP A 103 9.26 10.91 1.05
CA ASP A 103 8.98 9.83 0.10
C ASP A 103 9.48 8.48 0.63
N ASN A 104 9.17 8.20 1.88
CA ASN A 104 9.75 7.07 2.62
C ASN A 104 8.69 6.08 3.08
N ASN A 105 7.43 6.29 2.72
CA ASN A 105 6.33 5.47 3.20
C ASN A 105 6.17 4.22 2.34
N THR A 106 6.02 3.08 3.00
CA THR A 106 5.70 1.81 2.36
C THR A 106 4.30 1.38 2.77
N PHE A 107 3.44 1.16 1.78
CA PHE A 107 2.10 0.63 1.97
C PHE A 107 2.03 -0.81 1.53
N VAL A 108 1.35 -1.64 2.32
CA VAL A 108 0.99 -3.00 1.94
C VAL A 108 -0.51 -3.16 2.09
N PHE A 109 -1.17 -3.46 0.98
CA PHE A 109 -2.60 -3.76 0.92
C PHE A 109 -2.77 -5.25 0.67
N ALA A 110 -3.60 -5.93 1.43
CA ALA A 110 -3.83 -7.36 1.27
C ALA A 110 -5.33 -7.67 1.17
N THR A 111 -5.67 -8.58 0.27
CA THR A 111 -7.02 -9.10 0.02
C THR A 111 -6.93 -10.57 -0.38
N ARG A 112 -8.01 -11.34 -0.22
CA ARG A 112 -8.15 -12.66 -0.85
C ARG A 112 -8.73 -12.55 -2.25
#